data_AF-A0A6L3VYS7-F1
#
_entry.id   AF-A0A6L3VYS7-F1
#
_cell.length_a   1.000
_cell.length_b   1.000
_cell.length_c   1.000
_cell.angle_alpha   90.00
_cell.angle_beta   90.00
_cell.angle_gamma   90.00
#
_symmetry.space_group_name_H-M   'P 1'
#
loop_
_entity.id
_entity.type
_entity.pdbx_description
1 polymer ?
#
loop_
_entity_poly.entity_id
_entity_poly.type
_entity_poly.pdbx_seq_one_letter_code
_entity_poly.pdbx_strand_id
1 'polypeptide(L)'
;MTAEQNSEVPAYGYGRWRQPLRTRRDRDAETIRQVLRNAGRPEFCHPGDGFFVDGGRDGEPFLVACASRARRRTLSPAAEIAAYTAALTTAGMRVQTPTGPDVSPLILHVRLT
;
A
#
# COMPACT_ATOMS: atom_id res chain seq x y z
N MET A 1 -35.11 -15.34 10.04
CA MET A 1 -34.12 -14.97 9.01
C MET A 1 -34.08 -13.45 8.97
N THR A 2 -33.10 -12.85 9.65
CA THR A 2 -32.94 -11.39 9.77
C THR A 2 -32.11 -10.86 8.61
N ALA A 3 -32.60 -9.77 8.01
CA ALA A 3 -32.12 -9.14 6.80
C ALA A 3 -30.58 -9.01 6.73
N GLU A 4 -29.98 -9.60 5.69
CA GLU A 4 -28.65 -9.23 5.23
C GLU A 4 -28.72 -7.78 4.74
N GLN A 5 -28.04 -6.88 5.45
CA GLN A 5 -27.92 -5.48 5.06
C GLN A 5 -27.11 -5.39 3.76
N ASN A 6 -27.79 -5.46 2.63
CA ASN A 6 -27.26 -5.09 1.32
C ASN A 6 -27.12 -3.56 1.27
N SER A 7 -26.10 -3.02 1.92
CA SER A 7 -25.69 -1.63 1.75
C SER A 7 -24.86 -1.55 0.46
N GLU A 8 -25.50 -1.10 -0.63
CA GLU A 8 -24.88 -0.93 -1.94
C GLU A 8 -23.71 0.07 -1.92
N VAL A 9 -23.71 1.00 -0.95
CA VAL A 9 -22.65 1.99 -0.75
C VAL A 9 -21.64 1.49 0.29
N PRO A 10 -20.33 1.40 -0.03
CA PRO A 10 -19.30 1.01 0.93
C PRO A 10 -19.15 2.06 2.05
N ALA A 11 -18.93 1.59 3.29
CA ALA A 11 -18.89 2.45 4.48
C ALA A 11 -17.82 3.56 4.44
N TYR A 12 -16.73 3.35 3.68
CA TYR A 12 -15.65 4.33 3.53
C TYR A 12 -15.55 4.85 2.08
N GLY A 13 -16.62 4.69 1.30
CA GLY A 13 -16.68 5.12 -0.09
C GLY A 13 -15.82 4.25 -1.01
N TYR A 14 -15.20 4.87 -2.00
CA TYR A 14 -14.44 4.17 -3.02
C TYR A 14 -13.01 4.72 -3.09
N GLY A 15 -12.04 3.82 -3.18
CA GLY A 15 -10.66 4.15 -3.47
C GLY A 15 -10.43 4.40 -4.96
N ARG A 16 -9.15 4.46 -5.35
CA ARG A 16 -8.78 4.51 -6.76
C ARG A 16 -9.39 3.31 -7.51
N TRP A 17 -9.75 3.50 -8.78
CA TRP A 17 -10.40 2.49 -9.64
C TRP A 17 -11.81 2.06 -9.21
N ARG A 18 -12.47 2.86 -8.38
CA ARG A 18 -13.80 2.54 -7.82
C ARG A 18 -13.79 1.25 -6.99
N GLN A 19 -12.66 0.90 -6.38
CA GLN A 19 -12.61 -0.22 -5.44
C GLN A 19 -13.41 0.14 -4.19
N PRO A 20 -14.41 -0.67 -3.79
CA PRO A 20 -15.20 -0.38 -2.60
C PRO A 20 -14.36 -0.52 -1.34
N LEU A 21 -14.41 0.48 -0.46
CA LEU A 21 -13.74 0.49 0.84
C LEU A 21 -14.76 0.14 1.92
N ARG A 22 -14.88 -1.14 2.25
CA ARG A 22 -15.92 -1.63 3.17
C ARG A 22 -15.47 -1.63 4.61
N THR A 23 -14.18 -1.84 4.84
CA THR A 23 -13.59 -1.96 6.16
C THR A 23 -12.67 -0.77 6.49
N ARG A 24 -12.40 -0.55 7.78
CA ARG A 24 -11.37 0.42 8.21
C ARG A 24 -10.01 0.08 7.59
N ARG A 25 -9.72 -1.21 7.45
CA ARG A 25 -8.52 -1.73 6.82
C ARG A 25 -8.42 -1.32 5.35
N ASP A 26 -9.51 -1.37 4.60
CA ASP A 26 -9.54 -0.91 3.20
C ASP A 26 -9.25 0.59 3.10
N ARG A 27 -9.89 1.39 3.96
CA ARG A 27 -9.65 2.83 4.07
C ARG A 27 -8.18 3.14 4.41
N ASP A 28 -7.60 2.40 5.34
CA ASP A 28 -6.23 2.62 5.81
C ASP A 28 -5.21 2.20 4.74
N ALA A 29 -5.45 1.09 4.04
CA ALA A 29 -4.69 0.72 2.86
C ALA A 29 -4.77 1.83 1.79
N GLU A 30 -5.96 2.37 1.53
CA GLU A 30 -6.12 3.47 0.56
C GLU A 30 -5.39 4.75 0.99
N THR A 31 -5.36 5.05 2.28
CA THR A 31 -4.57 6.17 2.84
C THR A 31 -3.09 6.01 2.50
N ILE A 32 -2.52 4.81 2.69
CA ILE A 32 -1.13 4.50 2.32
C ILE A 32 -0.92 4.71 0.81
N ARG A 33 -1.81 4.18 -0.02
CA ARG A 33 -1.73 4.35 -1.48
C ARG A 33 -1.77 5.83 -1.87
N GLN A 34 -2.62 6.62 -1.22
CA GLN A 34 -2.76 8.05 -1.50
C GLN A 34 -1.50 8.83 -1.14
N VAL A 35 -0.86 8.53 -0.01
CA VAL A 35 0.42 9.14 0.38
C VAL A 35 1.49 8.88 -0.68
N LEU A 36 1.65 7.63 -1.13
CA LEU A 36 2.65 7.29 -2.13
C LEU A 36 2.37 7.96 -3.48
N ARG A 37 1.10 8.01 -3.91
CA ARG A 37 0.69 8.73 -5.13
C ARG A 37 0.98 10.22 -5.05
N ASN A 38 0.69 10.86 -3.91
CA ASN A 38 0.98 12.27 -3.69
C ASN A 38 2.48 12.56 -3.69
N ALA A 39 3.31 11.57 -3.33
CA ALA A 39 4.77 11.62 -3.46
C ALA A 39 5.30 11.31 -4.88
N GLY A 40 4.41 11.31 -5.88
CA GLY A 40 4.73 11.07 -7.29
C GLY A 40 5.07 9.61 -7.62
N ARG A 41 4.75 8.67 -6.72
CA ARG A 41 5.02 7.24 -6.95
C ARG A 41 3.80 6.60 -7.63
N PRO A 42 3.97 5.92 -8.77
CA PRO A 42 2.85 5.24 -9.41
C PRO A 42 2.46 3.99 -8.63
N GLU A 43 1.16 3.74 -8.55
CA GLU A 43 0.64 2.45 -8.10
C GLU A 43 0.82 1.43 -9.22
N PHE A 44 1.23 0.22 -8.86
CA PHE A 44 1.50 -0.84 -9.82
C PHE A 44 0.23 -1.19 -10.60
N CYS A 45 0.29 -1.02 -11.93
CA CYS A 45 -0.68 -1.55 -12.87
C CYS A 45 0.07 -2.30 -13.98
N HIS A 46 -0.46 -3.44 -14.40
CA HIS A 46 0.15 -4.19 -15.50
C HIS A 46 -0.31 -3.64 -16.86
N PRO A 47 0.59 -3.38 -17.83
CA PRO A 47 2.05 -3.45 -17.74
C PRO A 47 2.67 -2.18 -17.14
N GLY A 48 3.50 -2.31 -16.10
CA GLY A 48 4.10 -1.16 -15.42
C GLY A 48 4.91 -1.52 -14.19
N ASP A 49 5.53 -0.50 -13.60
CA ASP A 49 6.28 -0.53 -12.35
C ASP A 49 5.55 0.34 -11.32
N GLY A 50 5.71 0.06 -10.03
CA GLY A 50 5.12 0.88 -9.00
C GLY A 50 5.08 0.20 -7.63
N PHE A 51 4.34 0.82 -6.72
CA PHE A 51 4.08 0.22 -5.42
C PHE A 51 2.83 -0.68 -5.46
N PHE A 52 2.79 -1.68 -4.60
CA PHE A 52 1.59 -2.45 -4.28
C PHE A 52 1.38 -2.42 -2.77
N VAL A 53 0.12 -2.29 -2.33
CA VAL A 53 -0.24 -2.30 -0.91
C VAL A 53 -1.14 -3.49 -0.61
N ASP A 54 -0.65 -4.40 0.23
CA ASP A 54 -1.44 -5.47 0.82
C ASP A 54 -1.99 -5.02 2.18
N GLY A 55 -3.30 -5.12 2.33
CA GLY A 55 -4.01 -4.90 3.58
C GLY A 55 -3.68 -5.95 4.63
N GLY A 56 -3.25 -7.16 4.27
CA GLY A 56 -3.02 -8.23 5.22
C GLY A 56 -4.25 -8.55 6.09
N ARG A 57 -4.01 -9.03 7.31
CA ARG A 57 -5.06 -9.33 8.29
C ARG A 57 -5.16 -8.22 9.34
N ASP A 58 -6.26 -8.20 10.08
CA ASP A 58 -6.43 -7.27 11.20
C ASP A 58 -5.32 -7.46 12.25
N GLY A 59 -4.79 -6.35 12.78
CA GLY A 59 -3.68 -6.33 13.73
C GLY A 59 -2.27 -6.44 13.12
N GLU A 60 -2.16 -6.94 11.89
CA GLU A 60 -0.88 -7.02 11.17
C GLU A 60 -0.46 -5.67 10.57
N PRO A 61 0.83 -5.43 10.27
CA PRO A 61 1.23 -4.28 9.46
C PRO A 61 0.69 -4.41 8.04
N PHE A 62 0.55 -3.27 7.36
CA PHE A 62 0.34 -3.24 5.91
C PHE A 62 1.65 -3.57 5.21
N LEU A 63 1.60 -4.33 4.11
CA LEU A 63 2.78 -4.61 3.31
C LEU A 63 2.80 -3.66 2.12
N VAL A 64 3.89 -2.91 1.97
CA VAL A 64 4.12 -2.08 0.78
C VAL A 64 5.28 -2.67 0.01
N ALA A 65 5.00 -3.18 -1.19
CA ALA A 65 6.00 -3.80 -2.05
C ALA A 65 6.38 -2.89 -3.22
N CYS A 66 7.67 -2.89 -3.60
CA CYS A 66 8.12 -2.32 -4.86
C CYS A 66 8.06 -3.37 -5.96
N ALA A 67 6.99 -3.35 -6.75
CA ALA A 67 6.86 -4.20 -7.93
C ALA A 67 7.51 -3.51 -9.13
N SER A 68 8.50 -4.14 -9.76
CA SER A 68 9.02 -3.61 -11.03
C SER A 68 9.70 -4.65 -11.91
N ARG A 69 9.59 -4.46 -13.22
CA ARG A 69 10.38 -5.15 -14.24
C ARG A 69 11.71 -4.45 -14.43
N ALA A 70 12.80 -5.14 -14.10
CA ALA A 70 14.18 -4.63 -14.11
C ALA A 70 14.65 -3.90 -15.39
N ARG A 71 13.95 -4.01 -16.53
CA ARG A 71 14.40 -3.49 -17.83
C ARG A 71 14.09 -2.01 -18.09
N ARG A 72 13.25 -1.32 -17.28
CA ARG A 72 12.87 0.09 -17.51
C ARG A 72 12.83 0.95 -16.25
N ARG A 73 13.63 0.63 -15.24
CA ARG A 73 13.66 1.40 -13.99
C ARG A 73 14.49 2.67 -14.13
N THR A 74 13.94 3.79 -13.67
CA THR A 74 14.68 5.05 -13.48
C THR A 74 15.52 5.01 -12.20
N LEU A 75 15.06 4.29 -11.17
CA LEU A 75 15.74 4.15 -9.88
C LEU A 75 16.04 2.68 -9.55
N SER A 76 17.10 2.46 -8.77
CA SER A 76 17.36 1.13 -8.24
C SER A 76 16.23 0.69 -7.30
N PRO A 77 15.95 -0.62 -7.17
CA PRO A 77 14.98 -1.13 -6.20
C PRO A 77 15.16 -0.57 -4.78
N ALA A 78 16.41 -0.45 -4.31
CA ALA A 78 16.71 0.10 -2.99
C ALA A 78 16.38 1.59 -2.89
N ALA A 79 16.63 2.36 -3.95
CA ALA A 79 16.29 3.78 -4.00
C ALA A 79 14.77 4.03 -4.00
N GLU A 80 13.98 3.17 -4.67
CA GLU A 80 12.51 3.25 -4.59
C GLU A 80 12.01 2.94 -3.17
N ILE A 81 12.56 1.91 -2.52
CA ILE A 81 12.20 1.58 -1.13
C ILE A 81 12.54 2.72 -0.17
N ALA A 82 13.70 3.37 -0.35
CA ALA A 82 14.07 4.55 0.42
C ALA A 82 13.09 5.71 0.17
N ALA A 83 12.67 5.94 -1.08
CA ALA A 83 11.68 6.97 -1.41
C ALA A 83 10.30 6.69 -0.80
N TYR A 84 9.85 5.43 -0.82
CA TYR A 84 8.60 5.02 -0.17
C TYR A 84 8.66 5.22 1.34
N THR A 85 9.77 4.80 1.95
CA THR A 85 10.02 4.98 3.38
C THR A 85 9.93 6.45 3.77
N ALA A 86 10.65 7.32 3.05
CA ALA A 86 10.63 8.76 3.30
C ALA A 86 9.21 9.34 3.20
N ALA A 87 8.48 9.06 2.12
CA ALA A 87 7.13 9.58 1.93
C ALA A 87 6.16 9.14 3.05
N LEU A 88 6.19 7.87 3.43
CA LEU A 88 5.33 7.31 4.46
C LEU A 88 5.69 7.83 5.86
N THR A 89 6.98 7.95 6.17
CA THR A 89 7.44 8.52 7.44
C THR A 89 7.11 10.02 7.54
N THR A 90 7.25 10.80 6.46
CA THR A 90 6.82 12.20 6.43
C THR A 90 5.31 12.34 6.64
N ALA A 91 4.52 11.36 6.21
CA ALA A 91 3.08 11.30 6.49
C ALA A 91 2.74 10.82 7.93
N GLY A 92 3.73 10.64 8.81
CA GLY A 92 3.54 10.24 10.20
C GLY A 92 3.36 8.73 10.42
N MET A 93 3.55 7.92 9.39
CA MET A 93 3.40 6.47 9.50
C MET A 93 4.68 5.81 10.03
N ARG A 94 4.50 4.74 10.81
CA ARG A 94 5.63 3.92 11.27
C ARG A 94 5.99 2.92 10.19
N VAL A 95 7.22 3.02 9.68
CA VAL A 95 7.76 2.14 8.63
C VAL A 95 8.87 1.27 9.21
N GLN A 96 8.84 -0.03 8.89
CA GLN A 96 9.88 -0.98 9.24
C GLN A 96 10.26 -1.79 8.00
N THR A 97 11.54 -1.96 7.74
CA THR A 97 12.03 -2.96 6.79
C THR A 97 12.02 -4.33 7.48
N PRO A 98 11.31 -5.33 6.96
CA PRO A 98 11.36 -6.67 7.52
C PRO A 98 12.80 -7.21 7.47
N THR A 99 13.23 -7.82 8.57
CA THR A 99 14.58 -8.40 8.72
C THR A 99 14.47 -9.91 8.90
N GLY A 100 15.26 -10.68 8.15
CA GLY A 100 15.27 -12.14 8.19
C GLY A 100 15.85 -12.74 6.89
N PRO A 101 16.23 -14.02 6.89
CA PRO A 101 16.84 -14.66 5.72
C PRO A 101 15.88 -14.81 4.53
N ASP A 102 14.57 -14.89 4.78
CA ASP A 102 13.55 -15.19 3.75
C ASP A 102 12.68 -13.99 3.36
N VAL A 103 13.01 -12.77 3.83
CA VAL A 103 12.21 -11.57 3.56
C VAL A 103 12.80 -10.76 2.41
N SER A 104 11.95 -10.40 1.45
CA SER A 104 12.35 -9.58 0.32
C SER A 104 12.70 -8.16 0.79
N PRO A 105 13.87 -7.61 0.42
CA PRO A 105 14.25 -6.24 0.74
C PRO A 105 13.38 -5.20 0.01
N LEU A 106 12.47 -5.66 -0.86
CA LEU A 106 11.53 -4.81 -1.61
C LEU A 106 10.16 -4.69 -0.94
N ILE A 107 10.05 -5.09 0.33
CA ILE A 107 8.82 -5.01 1.11
C ILE A 107 9.06 -4.12 2.33
N LEU A 108 8.07 -3.30 2.67
CA LEU A 108 8.00 -2.50 3.89
C LEU A 108 6.80 -2.94 4.72
N HIS A 109 6.97 -2.98 6.04
CA HIS A 109 5.88 -3.10 7.01
C HIS A 109 5.48 -1.69 7.46
N VAL A 110 4.22 -1.33 7.25
CA VAL A 110 3.69 0.01 7.51
C VAL A 110 2.56 -0.07 8.53
N ARG A 111 2.57 0.82 9.52
CA ARG A 111 1.47 1.01 10.47
C ARG A 111 1.06 2.48 10.50
N LEU A 112 -0.25 2.71 10.41
CA LEU A 112 -0.83 4.02 10.68
C LEU A 112 -0.76 4.28 12.20
N THR A 113 -0.55 5.53 12.57
CA THR A 113 -0.47 6.01 13.96
C THR A 113 -1.79 6.58 14.44
#